data_AF-A0A369LAB4-F1
#
_entry.id   AF-A0A369LAB4-F1
#
_cell.length_a   1.000
_cell.length_b   1.000
_cell.length_c   1.000
_cell.angle_alpha   90.00
_cell.angle_beta   90.00
_cell.angle_gamma   90.00
#
_symmetry.space_group_name_H-M   'P 1'
#
loop_
_entity.id
_entity.type
_entity.pdbx_description
1 polymer ?
#
loop_
_entity_poly.entity_id
_entity_poly.type
_entity_poly.pdbx_seq_one_letter_code
_entity_poly.pdbx_strand_id
1 'polypeptide(L)'
;MASKKNRSSWAKEKAQFNAQLGGFDALDDVFAREDSRHAHLAEERDSVQRYKACESKNRYATLAEAQENLAWCQKRGKRGLQIYECPYCGGWHLTSHPWEDAR
;
A
#
# COMPACT_ATOMS: atom_id res chain seq x y z
N MET A 1 40.81 -3.97 28.09
CA MET A 1 41.34 -2.72 27.50
C MET A 1 40.86 -2.64 26.06
N ALA A 2 39.80 -1.89 25.75
CA ALA A 2 39.38 -1.68 24.37
C ALA A 2 40.46 -0.83 23.68
N SER A 3 41.16 -1.41 22.70
CA SER A 3 42.17 -0.68 21.93
C SER A 3 41.51 0.51 21.25
N LYS A 4 41.94 1.73 21.58
CA LYS A 4 41.50 2.96 20.92
C LYS A 4 41.98 2.87 19.47
N LYS A 5 41.12 2.40 18.57
CA LYS A 5 41.41 2.38 17.13
C LYS A 5 41.81 3.80 16.73
N ASN A 6 43.05 3.95 16.25
CA ASN A 6 43.58 5.25 15.86
C ASN A 6 42.74 5.83 14.71
N ARG A 7 42.36 7.11 14.84
CA ARG A 7 41.45 7.80 13.89
C ARG A 7 41.95 7.71 12.44
N SER A 8 43.27 7.64 12.25
CA SER A 8 43.92 7.50 10.94
C SER A 8 43.72 6.13 10.30
N SER A 9 43.77 5.02 11.05
CA SER A 9 43.49 3.69 10.50
C SER A 9 42.02 3.53 10.15
N TRP A 10 41.13 4.01 11.03
CA TRP A 10 39.70 4.02 10.77
C TRP A 10 39.32 4.86 9.54
N ALA A 11 39.96 6.01 9.34
CA ALA A 11 39.74 6.83 8.14
C ALA A 11 40.20 6.12 6.85
N LYS A 12 41.33 5.40 6.89
CA LYS A 12 41.82 4.60 5.75
C LYS A 12 40.89 3.45 5.41
N GLU A 13 40.45 2.69 6.40
CA GLU A 13 39.47 1.61 6.21
C GLU A 13 38.16 2.15 5.64
N LYS A 14 37.66 3.26 6.18
CA LYS A 14 36.45 3.91 5.67
C LYS A 14 36.60 4.38 4.22
N ALA A 15 37.76 4.95 3.87
CA ALA A 15 38.04 5.37 2.50
C ALA A 15 38.13 4.18 1.53
N GLN A 16 38.77 3.08 1.96
CA GLN A 16 38.84 1.84 1.16
C GLN A 16 37.46 1.22 0.97
N PHE A 17 36.63 1.17 2.01
CA PHE A 17 35.26 0.68 1.92
C PHE A 17 34.41 1.54 0.98
N ASN A 18 34.49 2.86 1.11
CA ASN A 18 33.79 3.77 0.20
C ASN A 18 34.27 3.59 -1.25
N ALA A 19 35.58 3.43 -1.48
CA ALA A 19 36.11 3.19 -2.82
C ALA A 19 35.65 1.84 -3.40
N GLN A 20 35.58 0.80 -2.57
CA GLN A 20 35.06 -0.52 -2.97
C GLN A 20 33.58 -0.46 -3.39
N LEU A 21 32.83 0.45 -2.79
CA LEU A 21 31.43 0.71 -3.11
C LEU A 21 31.23 1.68 -4.31
N GLY A 22 32.30 2.20 -4.89
CA GLY A 22 32.23 3.19 -5.99
C GLY A 22 32.05 4.64 -5.52
N GLY A 23 32.17 4.91 -4.23
CA GLY A 23 31.92 6.21 -3.61
C GLY A 23 30.59 6.25 -2.86
N PHE A 24 30.43 7.21 -1.96
CA PHE A 24 29.16 7.41 -1.25
C PHE A 24 28.06 7.91 -2.20
N ASP A 25 28.43 8.70 -3.21
CA ASP A 25 27.52 9.23 -4.23
C ASP A 25 26.90 8.10 -5.07
N ALA A 26 27.67 7.06 -5.40
CA ALA A 26 27.16 5.88 -6.11
C ALA A 26 26.15 5.07 -5.27
N LEU A 27 26.26 5.11 -3.93
CA LEU A 27 25.24 4.53 -3.05
C LEU A 27 23.99 5.39 -2.99
N ASP A 28 24.15 6.71 -2.94
CA ASP A 28 23.04 7.66 -2.92
C ASP A 28 22.15 7.49 -4.16
N ASP A 29 22.76 7.31 -5.34
CA ASP A 29 22.06 7.00 -6.59
C ASP A 29 21.27 5.67 -6.53
N VAL A 30 21.84 4.64 -5.87
CA VAL A 30 21.19 3.35 -5.69
C VAL A 30 19.99 3.46 -4.75
N PHE A 31 20.13 4.19 -3.64
CA PHE A 31 19.04 4.42 -2.70
C PHE A 31 17.93 5.28 -3.34
N ALA A 32 18.28 6.33 -4.08
CA ALA A 32 17.30 7.17 -4.78
C ALA A 32 16.49 6.37 -5.82
N ARG A 33 17.15 5.46 -6.54
CA ARG A 33 16.48 4.54 -7.48
C ARG A 33 15.53 3.59 -6.74
N GLU A 34 15.95 3.09 -5.59
CA GLU A 34 15.14 2.18 -4.79
C GLU A 34 13.93 2.88 -4.16
N ASP A 35 14.10 4.10 -3.66
CA ASP A 35 13.01 4.94 -3.17
C ASP A 35 12.00 5.24 -4.27
N SER A 36 12.49 5.55 -5.48
CA SER A 36 11.63 5.73 -6.66
C SER A 36 10.85 4.45 -7.00
N ARG A 37 11.49 3.28 -6.89
CA ARG A 37 10.84 1.98 -7.08
C ARG A 37 9.77 1.73 -6.01
N HIS A 38 10.04 2.05 -4.76
CA HIS A 38 9.08 1.91 -3.66
C HIS A 38 7.90 2.87 -3.82
N ALA A 39 8.13 4.11 -4.23
CA ALA A 39 7.07 5.08 -4.51
C ALA A 39 6.13 4.55 -5.62
N HIS A 40 6.68 4.08 -6.73
CA HIS A 40 5.89 3.47 -7.81
C HIS A 40 5.08 2.25 -7.33
N LEU A 41 5.70 1.35 -6.55
CA LEU A 41 4.98 0.20 -6.00
C LEU A 41 3.90 0.59 -5.00
N ALA A 42 4.08 1.68 -4.24
CA ALA A 42 3.05 2.20 -3.36
C ALA A 42 1.86 2.75 -4.17
N GLU A 43 2.11 3.50 -5.24
CA GLU A 43 1.07 4.00 -6.14
C GLU A 43 0.28 2.86 -6.80
N GLU A 44 0.96 1.82 -7.28
CA GLU A 44 0.34 0.62 -7.84
C GLU A 44 -0.50 -0.14 -6.79
N ARG A 45 -0.02 -0.23 -5.55
CA ARG A 45 -0.80 -0.84 -4.45
C ARG A 45 -2.06 -0.03 -4.16
N ASP A 46 -1.95 1.30 -4.12
CA ASP A 46 -3.07 2.19 -3.88
C ASP A 46 -4.09 2.14 -5.03
N SER A 47 -3.64 2.08 -6.28
CA SER A 47 -4.52 1.95 -7.45
C SER A 47 -5.26 0.61 -7.44
N VAL A 48 -4.57 -0.50 -7.15
CA VAL A 48 -5.18 -1.82 -7.02
C VAL A 48 -6.16 -1.87 -5.84
N GLN A 49 -5.84 -1.22 -4.72
CA GLN A 49 -6.72 -1.13 -3.57
C GLN A 49 -8.00 -0.34 -3.91
N ARG A 50 -7.87 0.78 -4.63
CA ARG A 50 -9.01 1.55 -5.14
C ARG A 50 -9.86 0.76 -6.11
N TYR A 51 -9.24 0.05 -7.05
CA TYR A 51 -9.95 -0.79 -8.02
C TYR A 51 -10.77 -1.88 -7.32
N LYS A 52 -10.16 -2.60 -6.37
CA LYS A 52 -10.84 -3.65 -5.57
C LYS A 52 -11.93 -3.07 -4.66
N ALA A 53 -11.74 -1.84 -4.17
CA ALA A 53 -12.66 -1.21 -3.24
C ALA A 53 -13.87 -0.57 -3.88
N CYS A 54 -13.71 -0.04 -5.08
CA CYS A 54 -14.70 0.81 -5.73
C CYS A 54 -14.96 0.38 -7.18
N GLU A 55 -13.97 0.47 -8.06
CA GLU A 55 -14.17 0.37 -9.52
C GLU A 55 -14.70 -1.00 -9.97
N SER A 56 -14.32 -2.07 -9.27
CA SER A 56 -14.82 -3.43 -9.54
C SER A 56 -16.21 -3.72 -8.96
N LYS A 57 -16.79 -2.80 -8.18
CA LYS A 57 -18.06 -3.01 -7.46
C LYS A 57 -19.20 -2.16 -8.02
N ASN A 58 -20.43 -2.67 -7.89
CA ASN A 58 -21.64 -1.92 -8.26
C ASN A 58 -21.85 -0.75 -7.32
N ARG A 59 -21.87 0.47 -7.88
CA ARG A 59 -22.17 1.71 -7.17
C ARG A 59 -23.67 1.96 -7.11
N TYR A 60 -24.19 2.18 -5.90
CA TYR A 60 -25.55 2.64 -5.65
C TYR A 60 -25.50 4.10 -5.18
N ALA A 61 -26.43 4.93 -5.67
CA ALA A 61 -26.43 6.35 -5.37
C ALA A 61 -26.99 6.62 -3.97
N THR A 62 -27.96 5.82 -3.54
CA THR A 62 -28.60 5.96 -2.22
C THR A 62 -28.52 4.68 -1.39
N LEU A 63 -28.63 4.84 -0.07
CA LEU A 63 -28.70 3.72 0.87
C LEU A 63 -29.94 2.85 0.59
N ALA A 64 -31.06 3.46 0.22
CA ALA A 64 -32.30 2.75 -0.10
C ALA A 64 -32.10 1.78 -1.29
N GLU A 65 -31.47 2.23 -2.38
CA GLU A 65 -31.16 1.38 -3.54
C GLU A 65 -30.24 0.19 -3.16
N ALA A 66 -29.26 0.44 -2.29
CA ALA A 66 -28.36 -0.61 -1.80
C ALA A 66 -29.12 -1.64 -0.94
N GLN A 67 -30.06 -1.20 -0.10
CA GLN A 67 -30.92 -2.07 0.72
C GLN A 67 -31.86 -2.92 -0.12
N GLU A 68 -32.47 -2.34 -1.15
CA GLU A 68 -33.31 -3.09 -2.09
C GLU A 68 -32.50 -4.18 -2.82
N ASN A 69 -31.29 -3.84 -3.29
CA ASN A 69 -30.39 -4.80 -3.92
C ASN A 69 -29.93 -5.90 -2.94
N LEU A 70 -29.68 -5.55 -1.68
CA LEU A 70 -29.35 -6.53 -0.65
C LEU A 70 -30.52 -7.50 -0.44
N ALA A 71 -31.75 -6.99 -0.30
CA ALA A 71 -32.94 -7.80 -0.16
C ALA A 71 -33.17 -8.70 -1.38
N TRP A 72 -32.93 -8.18 -2.59
CA TRP A 72 -32.99 -8.97 -3.82
C TRP A 72 -31.93 -10.08 -3.86
N CYS A 73 -30.69 -9.80 -3.46
CA CYS A 73 -29.62 -10.79 -3.35
C CYS A 73 -29.97 -11.90 -2.34
N GLN A 74 -30.53 -11.54 -1.19
CA GLN A 74 -30.98 -12.47 -0.16
C GLN A 74 -32.10 -13.39 -0.66
N LYS A 75 -33.08 -12.84 -1.41
CA LYS A 75 -34.15 -13.63 -2.05
C LYS A 75 -33.59 -14.65 -3.06
N ARG A 76 -32.47 -14.34 -3.72
CA ARG A 76 -31.76 -15.26 -4.63
C ARG A 76 -30.84 -16.26 -3.91
N GLY A 77 -30.81 -16.24 -2.57
CA GLY A 77 -30.02 -17.16 -1.76
C GLY A 77 -28.58 -16.69 -1.47
N LYS A 78 -28.17 -15.50 -1.93
CA LYS A 78 -26.87 -14.92 -1.54
C LYS A 78 -26.99 -14.31 -0.14
N ARG A 79 -26.34 -14.92 0.84
CA ARG A 79 -26.31 -14.47 2.24
C ARG A 79 -24.95 -13.85 2.58
N GLY A 80 -24.90 -13.06 3.66
CA GLY A 80 -23.65 -12.49 4.18
C GLY A 80 -23.15 -11.23 3.45
N LEU A 81 -23.99 -10.58 2.65
CA LEU A 81 -23.67 -9.29 2.05
C LEU A 81 -23.99 -8.16 3.06
N GLN A 82 -23.08 -7.20 3.17
CA GLN A 82 -23.22 -5.98 3.95
C GLN A 82 -23.09 -4.75 3.07
N ILE A 83 -23.79 -3.69 3.46
CA ILE A 83 -23.79 -2.40 2.78
C ILE A 83 -22.78 -1.50 3.49
N TYR A 84 -21.93 -0.81 2.74
CA TYR A 84 -21.01 0.20 3.27
C TYR A 84 -20.94 1.41 2.34
N GLU A 85 -20.61 2.57 2.92
CA GLU A 85 -20.32 3.78 2.18
C GLU A 85 -18.87 3.77 1.70
N CYS A 86 -18.67 4.03 0.41
CA CYS A 86 -17.37 3.99 -0.22
C CYS A 86 -16.63 5.32 -0.04
N PRO A 87 -15.43 5.33 0.59
CA PRO A 87 -14.66 6.56 0.79
C PRO A 87 -14.10 7.15 -0.52
N TYR A 88 -14.08 6.38 -1.62
CA TYR A 88 -13.53 6.82 -2.90
C TYR A 88 -14.56 7.50 -3.81
N CYS A 89 -15.78 6.95 -3.88
CA CYS A 89 -16.81 7.48 -4.77
C CYS A 89 -17.98 8.16 -4.07
N GLY A 90 -18.08 8.06 -2.74
CA GLY A 90 -19.22 8.58 -1.96
C GLY A 90 -20.55 7.88 -2.26
N GLY A 91 -20.50 6.70 -2.88
CA GLY A 91 -21.66 5.84 -3.14
C GLY A 91 -21.71 4.66 -2.18
N TRP A 92 -22.79 3.89 -2.28
CA TRP A 92 -22.99 2.68 -1.48
C TRP A 92 -22.59 1.44 -2.28
N HIS A 93 -21.95 0.49 -1.61
CA HIS A 93 -21.53 -0.78 -2.21
C HIS A 93 -21.96 -1.96 -1.33
N LEU A 94 -22.10 -3.14 -1.95
CA LEU A 94 -22.28 -4.39 -1.22
C LEU A 94 -20.96 -5.18 -1.16
N THR A 95 -20.65 -5.74 0.00
CA THR A 95 -19.47 -6.59 0.21
C THR A 95 -19.82 -7.81 1.05
N SER A 96 -19.20 -8.95 0.78
CA SER A 96 -19.26 -10.12 1.68
C SER A 96 -18.18 -10.10 2.75
N HIS A 97 -17.17 -9.24 2.59
CA HIS A 97 -16.07 -9.05 3.52
C HIS A 97 -16.02 -7.56 3.86
N PRO A 98 -16.51 -7.12 5.02
CA PRO A 98 -16.38 -5.74 5.46
C PRO A 98 -14.90 -5.37 5.63
N TRP A 99 -14.55 -4.14 5.27
CA TRP A 99 -13.17 -3.64 5.32
C TRP A 99 -12.64 -3.47 6.76
N GLU A 100 -13.49 -3.59 7.77
CA GLU A 100 -13.13 -3.50 9.19
C GLU A 100 -12.19 -4.64 9.63
N ASP A 101 -12.24 -5.80 8.97
CA ASP A 101 -11.41 -6.97 9.31
C ASP A 101 -9.97 -6.91 8.74
N ALA A 102 -9.55 -5.80 8.14
CA ALA A 102 -8.24 -5.65 7.50
C ALA A 102 -7.22 -4.80 8.29
N ARG A 103 -7.47 -4.51 9.58
CA ARG A 103 -6.56 -3.75 10.46
C ARG A 103 -5.73 -4.65 11.37
#